data_AF-A0AAX4H879-F1
#
_entry.id   AF-A0AAX4H879-F1
#
_cell.length_a   1.000
_cell.length_b   1.000
_cell.length_c   1.000
_cell.angle_alpha   90.00
_cell.angle_beta   90.00
_cell.angle_gamma   90.00
#
_symmetry.space_group_name_H-M   'P 1'
#
loop_
_entity.id
_entity.type
_entity.pdbx_description
1 polymer ?
#
loop_
_entity_poly.entity_id
_entity_poly.type
_entity_poly.pdbx_seq_one_letter_code
_entity_poly.pdbx_strand_id
1 'polypeptide(L)'
;MQVGGLSPKIFSKAHNLEHNITMRTALTFASIAAAGAVAYAVYFDYNRRNSPEFRRQLKKRQQKEQKQAAKAQEESKKSKMLAVKKALTEDLAQNPLPTDLSKKEEFFLENVAIGEQLANDPNSKIEAALKFYKALAVYPNPTDIMGIYHKTLPEDVYELLVMMIALQPPAAITNIIGGPGGISGAASAAPAAAAAAAAEAAEAVEAEAVEEMKPSETDLD
;
A
#
# COMPACT_ATOMS: atom_id res chain seq x y z
N MET A 1 18.40 61.91 85.14
CA MET A 1 17.37 60.97 84.64
C MET A 1 17.75 60.59 83.22
N GLN A 2 18.12 59.32 83.03
CA GLN A 2 18.58 58.77 81.77
C GLN A 2 17.43 57.98 81.15
N VAL A 3 16.99 58.36 79.96
CA VAL A 3 16.08 57.53 79.15
C VAL A 3 16.72 57.32 77.78
N GLY A 4 17.10 56.07 77.54
CA GLY A 4 17.90 55.65 76.40
C GLY A 4 17.14 55.69 75.08
N GLY A 5 17.79 56.21 74.04
CA GLY A 5 17.31 56.15 72.67
C GLY A 5 17.43 54.73 72.11
N LEU A 6 16.31 54.08 71.88
CA LEU A 6 16.26 52.87 71.05
C LEU A 6 16.37 53.29 69.58
N SER A 7 17.40 52.79 68.89
CA SER A 7 17.74 53.19 67.53
C SER A 7 16.70 52.72 66.49
N PRO A 8 16.34 53.55 65.49
CA PRO A 8 15.32 53.25 64.47
C PRO A 8 15.67 52.06 63.54
N LYS A 9 16.90 51.56 63.59
CA LYS A 9 17.38 50.43 62.77
C LYS A 9 16.80 49.07 63.20
N ILE A 10 16.36 48.93 64.45
CA ILE A 10 15.90 47.64 64.99
C ILE A 10 14.46 47.34 64.51
N PHE A 11 13.61 48.36 64.41
CA PHE A 11 12.22 48.23 63.96
C PHE A 11 12.10 47.96 62.44
N SER A 12 12.96 48.60 61.63
CA SER A 12 13.02 48.33 60.18
C SER A 12 13.49 46.91 59.86
N LYS A 13 14.38 46.33 60.68
CA LYS A 13 14.89 44.97 60.49
C LYS A 13 13.83 43.89 60.79
N ALA A 14 12.96 44.12 61.77
CA ALA A 14 11.86 43.21 62.13
C ALA A 14 10.78 43.14 61.04
N HIS A 15 10.34 44.28 60.49
CA HIS A 15 9.35 44.31 59.41
C HIS A 15 9.88 43.62 58.13
N ASN A 16 11.14 43.88 57.75
CA ASN A 16 11.78 43.17 56.64
C ASN A 16 11.93 41.66 56.91
N LEU A 17 12.11 41.25 58.17
CA LEU A 17 12.26 39.84 58.52
C LEU A 17 10.93 39.07 58.35
N GLU A 18 9.80 39.65 58.74
CA GLU A 18 8.49 39.02 58.57
C GLU A 18 8.04 38.91 57.10
N HIS A 19 8.33 39.94 56.28
CA HIS A 19 8.12 39.87 54.83
C HIS A 19 8.98 38.81 54.16
N ASN A 20 10.24 38.66 54.60
CA ASN A 20 11.13 37.61 54.09
C ASN A 20 10.66 36.20 54.49
N ILE A 21 10.10 36.02 55.69
CA ILE A 21 9.54 34.74 56.12
C ILE A 21 8.28 34.41 55.30
N THR A 22 7.37 35.36 55.13
CA THR A 22 6.13 35.19 54.33
C THR A 22 6.41 34.97 52.84
N MET A 23 7.41 35.65 52.26
CA MET A 23 7.82 35.38 50.89
C MET A 23 8.47 34.01 50.73
N ARG A 24 9.29 33.56 51.69
CA ARG A 24 9.88 32.22 51.66
C ARG A 24 8.83 31.13 51.74
N THR A 25 7.82 31.27 52.61
CA THR A 25 6.72 30.30 52.70
C THR A 25 5.90 30.29 51.41
N ALA A 26 5.55 31.45 50.84
CA ALA A 26 4.86 31.52 49.55
C ALA A 26 5.65 30.86 48.42
N LEU A 27 6.97 31.08 48.34
CA LEU A 27 7.85 30.43 47.36
C LEU A 27 7.89 28.91 47.54
N THR A 28 7.89 28.41 48.78
CA THR A 28 7.84 26.96 49.04
C THR A 28 6.54 26.33 48.54
N PHE A 29 5.38 26.93 48.84
CA PHE A 29 4.09 26.42 48.35
C PHE A 29 3.99 26.50 46.83
N ALA A 30 4.46 27.58 46.21
CA ALA A 30 4.50 27.72 44.75
C ALA A 30 5.38 26.64 44.11
N SER A 31 6.55 26.34 44.70
CA SER A 31 7.45 25.31 44.18
C SER A 31 6.85 23.90 44.29
N ILE A 32 6.16 23.59 45.37
CA ILE A 32 5.46 22.31 45.58
C ILE A 32 4.30 22.17 44.59
N ALA A 33 3.50 23.23 44.41
CA ALA A 33 2.41 23.23 43.45
C ALA A 33 2.90 23.04 42.00
N ALA A 34 3.99 23.74 41.63
CA ALA A 34 4.62 23.59 40.32
C ALA A 34 5.16 22.16 40.11
N ALA A 35 5.85 21.59 41.11
CA ALA A 35 6.33 20.22 41.04
C ALA A 35 5.19 19.20 40.92
N GLY A 36 4.09 19.39 41.66
CA GLY A 36 2.89 18.55 41.56
C GLY A 36 2.23 18.63 40.19
N ALA A 37 2.15 19.83 39.59
CA ALA A 37 1.63 20.02 38.24
C ALA A 37 2.50 19.33 37.18
N VAL A 38 3.82 19.45 37.28
CA VAL A 38 4.77 18.77 36.37
C VAL A 38 4.68 17.25 36.54
N ALA A 39 4.66 16.75 37.77
CA ALA A 39 4.51 15.32 38.05
C ALA A 39 3.19 14.76 37.49
N TYR A 40 2.09 15.49 37.64
CA TYR A 40 0.79 15.11 37.08
C TYR A 40 0.82 15.11 35.54
N ALA A 41 1.43 16.12 34.92
CA ALA A 41 1.57 16.17 33.46
C ALA A 41 2.37 14.96 32.92
N VAL A 42 3.46 14.59 33.59
CA VAL A 42 4.26 13.41 33.25
C VAL A 42 3.44 12.12 33.44
N TYR A 43 2.75 11.97 34.57
CA TYR A 43 1.88 10.82 34.84
C TYR A 43 0.75 10.70 33.80
N PHE A 44 0.11 11.82 33.47
CA PHE A 44 -0.99 11.86 32.51
C PHE A 44 -0.52 11.48 31.11
N ASP A 45 0.63 11.99 30.65
CA ASP A 45 1.19 11.60 29.35
C ASP A 45 1.60 10.12 29.34
N TYR A 46 2.17 9.61 30.44
CA TYR A 46 2.49 8.18 30.59
C TYR A 46 1.24 7.30 30.53
N ASN A 47 0.19 7.63 31.31
CA ASN A 47 -1.06 6.86 31.35
C ASN A 47 -1.78 6.87 29.98
N ARG A 48 -1.73 8.00 29.27
CA ARG A 48 -2.27 8.10 27.91
C ARG A 48 -1.51 7.19 26.93
N ARG A 49 -0.18 7.21 26.96
CA ARG A 49 0.68 6.44 26.04
C ARG A 49 0.70 4.94 26.35
N ASN A 50 0.47 4.54 27.61
CA ASN A 50 0.46 3.15 28.03
C ASN A 50 -0.94 2.51 28.01
N SER A 51 -1.96 3.20 27.51
CA SER A 51 -3.32 2.64 27.44
C SER A 51 -3.41 1.50 26.42
N PRO A 52 -4.00 0.34 26.79
CA PRO A 52 -4.12 -0.81 25.89
C PRO A 52 -5.03 -0.51 24.69
N GLU A 53 -6.05 0.33 24.89
CA GLU A 53 -6.97 0.76 23.83
C GLU A 53 -6.27 1.56 22.73
N PHE A 54 -5.34 2.46 23.06
CA PHE A 54 -4.57 3.21 22.07
C PHE A 54 -3.73 2.28 21.18
N ARG A 55 -3.07 1.28 21.77
CA ARG A 55 -2.30 0.27 21.02
C ARG A 55 -3.20 -0.57 20.11
N ARG A 56 -4.39 -0.96 20.60
CA ARG A 56 -5.41 -1.66 19.79
C ARG A 56 -5.89 -0.81 18.63
N GLN A 57 -6.17 0.48 18.86
CA GLN A 57 -6.60 1.42 17.82
C GLN A 57 -5.52 1.65 16.76
N LEU A 58 -4.25 1.78 17.15
CA LEU A 58 -3.14 1.89 16.20
C LEU A 58 -3.02 0.65 15.30
N LYS A 59 -3.08 -0.55 15.89
CA LYS A 59 -3.08 -1.81 15.12
C LYS A 59 -4.27 -1.87 14.16
N LYS A 60 -5.47 -1.54 14.64
CA LYS A 60 -6.69 -1.51 13.80
C LYS A 60 -6.56 -0.50 12.66
N ARG A 61 -6.00 0.69 12.91
CA ARG A 61 -5.77 1.72 11.86
C ARG A 61 -4.74 1.23 10.84
N GLN A 62 -3.60 0.73 11.28
CA GLN A 62 -2.56 0.20 10.40
C GLN A 62 -3.09 -0.95 9.52
N GLN A 63 -3.86 -1.88 10.10
CA GLN A 63 -4.49 -2.96 9.32
C GLN A 63 -5.51 -2.43 8.31
N LYS A 64 -6.31 -1.41 8.68
CA LYS A 64 -7.25 -0.78 7.75
C LYS A 64 -6.53 -0.07 6.60
N GLU A 65 -5.47 0.66 6.88
CA GLU A 65 -4.64 1.35 5.87
C GLU A 65 -3.98 0.34 4.92
N GLN A 66 -3.41 -0.75 5.46
CA GLN A 66 -2.86 -1.83 4.64
C GLN A 66 -3.92 -2.51 3.76
N LYS A 67 -5.11 -2.81 4.32
CA LYS A 67 -6.23 -3.37 3.56
C LYS A 67 -6.72 -2.41 2.48
N GLN A 68 -6.78 -1.11 2.75
CA GLN A 68 -7.17 -0.10 1.78
C GLN A 68 -6.12 0.05 0.67
N ALA A 69 -4.83 0.07 1.01
CA ALA A 69 -3.74 0.11 0.04
C ALA A 69 -3.74 -1.13 -0.86
N ALA A 70 -3.93 -2.33 -0.29
CA ALA A 70 -4.03 -3.57 -1.05
C ALA A 70 -5.25 -3.55 -2.00
N LYS A 71 -6.43 -3.13 -1.52
CA LYS A 71 -7.63 -2.99 -2.35
C LYS A 71 -7.44 -1.98 -3.48
N ALA A 72 -6.87 -0.81 -3.20
CA ALA A 72 -6.59 0.20 -4.22
C ALA A 72 -5.61 -0.32 -5.29
N GLN A 73 -4.59 -1.07 -4.89
CA GLN A 73 -3.67 -1.72 -5.82
C GLN A 73 -4.39 -2.77 -6.68
N GLU A 74 -5.21 -3.64 -6.09
CA GLU A 74 -6.01 -4.62 -6.84
C GLU A 74 -6.99 -3.97 -7.82
N GLU A 75 -7.69 -2.92 -7.40
CA GLU A 75 -8.62 -2.17 -8.25
C GLU A 75 -7.87 -1.51 -9.42
N SER A 76 -6.70 -0.93 -9.16
CA SER A 76 -5.84 -0.35 -10.22
C SER A 76 -5.34 -1.40 -11.21
N LYS A 77 -4.98 -2.61 -10.74
CA LYS A 77 -4.57 -3.72 -11.60
C LYS A 77 -5.75 -4.23 -12.43
N LYS A 78 -6.93 -4.40 -11.81
CA LYS A 78 -8.16 -4.81 -12.50
C LYS A 78 -8.58 -3.80 -13.57
N SER A 79 -8.54 -2.50 -13.27
CA SER A 79 -8.91 -1.47 -14.24
C SER A 79 -7.94 -1.43 -15.42
N LYS A 80 -6.63 -1.51 -15.18
CA LYS A 80 -5.61 -1.65 -16.23
C LYS A 80 -5.82 -2.90 -17.08
N MET A 81 -6.04 -4.05 -16.46
CA MET A 81 -6.29 -5.32 -17.15
C MET A 81 -7.54 -5.24 -18.04
N LEU A 82 -8.62 -4.61 -17.56
CA LEU A 82 -9.84 -4.40 -18.34
C LEU A 82 -9.61 -3.47 -19.53
N ALA A 83 -8.85 -2.39 -19.35
CA ALA A 83 -8.50 -1.47 -20.43
C ALA A 83 -7.68 -2.18 -21.53
N VAL A 84 -6.66 -2.93 -21.14
CA VAL A 84 -5.83 -3.70 -22.06
C VAL A 84 -6.62 -4.79 -22.76
N LYS A 85 -7.47 -5.54 -22.04
CA LYS A 85 -8.32 -6.56 -22.65
C LYS A 85 -9.22 -5.96 -23.73
N LYS A 86 -9.88 -4.84 -23.43
CA LYS A 86 -10.75 -4.16 -24.40
C LYS A 86 -9.97 -3.72 -25.64
N ALA A 87 -8.87 -3.00 -25.44
CA ALA A 87 -8.02 -2.51 -26.53
C ALA A 87 -7.51 -3.65 -27.42
N LEU A 88 -7.07 -4.75 -26.82
CA LEU A 88 -6.61 -5.95 -27.53
C LEU A 88 -7.71 -6.58 -28.37
N THR A 89 -8.89 -6.81 -27.78
CA THR A 89 -10.00 -7.46 -28.49
C THR A 89 -10.55 -6.60 -29.62
N GLU A 90 -10.61 -5.29 -29.44
CA GLU A 90 -11.10 -4.35 -30.45
C GLU A 90 -10.11 -4.24 -31.61
N ASP A 91 -8.83 -4.08 -31.32
CA ASP A 91 -7.80 -3.91 -32.33
C ASP A 91 -7.58 -5.19 -33.16
N LEU A 92 -7.68 -6.38 -32.56
CA LEU A 92 -7.63 -7.65 -33.30
C LEU A 92 -8.87 -7.89 -34.16
N ALA A 93 -10.03 -7.36 -33.76
CA ALA A 93 -11.25 -7.44 -34.55
C ALA A 93 -11.20 -6.49 -35.77
N GLN A 94 -10.64 -5.29 -35.59
CA GLN A 94 -10.51 -4.29 -36.66
C GLN A 94 -9.36 -4.62 -37.62
N ASN A 95 -8.24 -5.11 -37.09
CA ASN A 95 -7.00 -5.34 -37.83
C ASN A 95 -6.56 -6.81 -37.68
N PRO A 96 -7.14 -7.73 -38.47
CA PRO A 96 -6.81 -9.15 -38.37
C PRO A 96 -5.36 -9.43 -38.80
N LEU A 97 -4.78 -10.48 -38.20
CA LEU A 97 -3.40 -10.89 -38.51
C LEU A 97 -3.29 -11.47 -39.93
N PRO A 98 -2.23 -11.15 -40.68
CA PRO A 98 -2.03 -11.70 -42.01
C PRO A 98 -1.74 -13.21 -41.96
N THR A 99 -2.27 -13.95 -42.93
CA THR A 99 -2.03 -15.39 -43.10
C THR A 99 -0.86 -15.69 -44.03
N ASP A 100 -0.65 -14.83 -45.03
CA ASP A 100 0.37 -14.99 -46.07
C ASP A 100 1.77 -14.71 -45.52
N LEU A 101 2.75 -15.57 -45.87
CA LEU A 101 4.12 -15.45 -45.36
C LEU A 101 4.77 -14.09 -45.68
N SER A 102 4.66 -13.63 -46.93
CA SER A 102 5.23 -12.34 -47.35
C SER A 102 4.62 -11.15 -46.61
N LYS A 103 3.32 -11.18 -46.31
CA LYS A 103 2.64 -10.11 -45.58
C LYS A 103 2.94 -10.13 -44.10
N LYS A 104 3.27 -11.30 -43.53
CA LYS A 104 3.67 -11.44 -42.12
C LYS A 104 4.99 -10.72 -41.83
N GLU A 105 5.94 -10.79 -42.74
CA GLU A 105 7.24 -10.10 -42.58
C GLU A 105 7.07 -8.58 -42.61
N GLU A 106 6.35 -8.05 -43.60
CA GLU A 106 6.06 -6.61 -43.68
C GLU A 106 5.26 -6.12 -42.47
N PHE A 107 4.23 -6.86 -42.08
CA PHE A 107 3.43 -6.57 -40.90
C PHE A 107 4.26 -6.59 -39.61
N PHE A 108 5.19 -7.55 -39.47
CA PHE A 108 6.10 -7.59 -38.34
C PHE A 108 6.95 -6.31 -38.27
N LEU A 109 7.61 -5.96 -39.38
CA LEU A 109 8.50 -4.79 -39.44
C LEU A 109 7.74 -3.49 -39.17
N GLU A 110 6.55 -3.32 -39.77
CA GLU A 110 5.71 -2.15 -39.56
C GLU A 110 5.29 -2.01 -38.09
N ASN A 111 4.83 -3.10 -37.47
CA ASN A 111 4.40 -3.06 -36.07
C ASN A 111 5.58 -2.81 -35.13
N VAL A 112 6.75 -3.40 -35.35
CA VAL A 112 7.94 -3.10 -34.54
C VAL A 112 8.32 -1.63 -34.65
N ALA A 113 8.37 -1.09 -35.87
CA ALA A 113 8.73 0.32 -36.10
C ALA A 113 7.76 1.29 -35.42
N ILE A 114 6.43 1.07 -35.58
CA ILE A 114 5.42 1.92 -34.93
C ILE A 114 5.45 1.72 -33.41
N GLY A 115 5.62 0.48 -32.94
CA GLY A 115 5.72 0.16 -31.52
C GLY A 115 6.88 0.89 -30.85
N GLU A 116 8.05 0.95 -31.49
CA GLU A 116 9.22 1.67 -31.00
C GLU A 116 9.01 3.18 -30.94
N GLN A 117 8.31 3.76 -31.93
CA GLN A 117 7.96 5.18 -31.92
C GLN A 117 7.05 5.51 -30.72
N LEU A 118 6.01 4.70 -30.51
CA LEU A 118 5.03 4.91 -29.44
C LEU A 118 5.55 4.52 -28.05
N ALA A 119 6.58 3.67 -27.96
CA ALA A 119 7.08 3.16 -26.69
C ALA A 119 7.64 4.24 -25.76
N ASN A 120 8.12 5.36 -26.31
CA ASN A 120 8.66 6.47 -25.53
C ASN A 120 7.56 7.43 -25.03
N ASP A 121 6.37 7.38 -25.64
CA ASP A 121 5.28 8.29 -25.31
C ASP A 121 4.47 7.80 -24.09
N PRO A 122 4.36 8.60 -23.01
CA PRO A 122 3.64 8.18 -21.80
C PRO A 122 2.15 7.86 -22.02
N ASN A 123 1.54 8.43 -23.07
CA ASN A 123 0.12 8.29 -23.35
C ASN A 123 -0.22 7.10 -24.27
N SER A 124 0.77 6.55 -24.99
CA SER A 124 0.57 5.51 -26.02
C SER A 124 1.17 4.15 -25.63
N LYS A 125 1.40 3.91 -24.34
CA LYS A 125 2.02 2.66 -23.84
C LYS A 125 1.21 1.40 -24.18
N ILE A 126 -0.12 1.48 -24.10
CA ILE A 126 -1.02 0.38 -24.47
C ILE A 126 -0.94 0.14 -25.98
N GLU A 127 -0.94 1.21 -26.78
CA GLU A 127 -0.84 1.11 -28.24
C GLU A 127 0.51 0.53 -28.67
N ALA A 128 1.61 0.95 -28.05
CA ALA A 128 2.94 0.38 -28.27
C ALA A 128 2.96 -1.12 -27.97
N ALA A 129 2.42 -1.53 -26.81
CA ALA A 129 2.34 -2.94 -26.43
C ALA A 129 1.47 -3.76 -27.41
N LEU A 130 0.39 -3.20 -27.95
CA LEU A 130 -0.42 -3.85 -28.99
C LEU A 130 0.39 -4.13 -30.26
N LYS A 131 1.22 -3.18 -30.69
CA LYS A 131 2.09 -3.36 -31.86
C LYS A 131 3.11 -4.49 -31.63
N PHE A 132 3.77 -4.52 -30.48
CA PHE A 132 4.69 -5.61 -30.14
C PHE A 132 3.99 -6.97 -30.01
N TYR A 133 2.77 -7.00 -29.46
CA TYR A 133 1.94 -8.21 -29.39
C TYR A 133 1.63 -8.75 -30.80
N LYS A 134 1.23 -7.87 -31.72
CA LYS A 134 0.94 -8.20 -33.12
C LYS A 134 2.17 -8.73 -33.84
N ALA A 135 3.32 -8.08 -33.66
CA ALA A 135 4.60 -8.55 -34.21
C ALA A 135 4.95 -9.95 -33.69
N LEU A 136 4.79 -10.19 -32.39
CA LEU A 136 5.05 -11.47 -31.75
C LEU A 136 4.12 -12.59 -32.27
N ALA A 137 2.86 -12.25 -32.59
CA ALA A 137 1.87 -13.21 -33.07
C ALA A 137 2.15 -13.74 -34.48
N VAL A 138 2.86 -12.97 -35.32
CA VAL A 138 3.21 -13.38 -36.69
C VAL A 138 4.62 -13.98 -36.81
N TYR A 139 5.44 -13.86 -35.76
CA TYR A 139 6.83 -14.31 -35.77
C TYR A 139 6.95 -15.83 -35.58
N PRO A 140 7.79 -16.54 -36.35
CA PRO A 140 7.85 -18.00 -36.34
C PRO A 140 8.48 -18.58 -35.05
N ASN A 141 9.44 -17.88 -34.43
CA ASN A 141 10.08 -18.29 -33.18
C ASN A 141 9.96 -17.20 -32.10
N PRO A 142 8.80 -17.04 -31.44
CA PRO A 142 8.55 -15.90 -30.56
C PRO A 142 9.47 -15.85 -29.34
N THR A 143 10.12 -16.94 -28.94
CA THR A 143 11.08 -16.97 -27.82
C THR A 143 12.28 -16.04 -28.07
N ASP A 144 12.79 -16.02 -29.30
CA ASP A 144 13.98 -15.23 -29.66
C ASP A 144 13.68 -13.73 -29.53
N ILE A 145 12.52 -13.30 -30.04
CA ILE A 145 12.06 -11.91 -29.99
C ILE A 145 11.72 -11.51 -28.55
N MET A 146 11.09 -12.40 -27.79
CA MET A 146 10.67 -12.06 -26.43
C MET A 146 11.85 -11.78 -25.50
N GLY A 147 12.97 -12.51 -25.68
CA GLY A 147 14.21 -12.25 -24.96
C GLY A 147 14.86 -10.90 -25.31
N ILE A 148 14.65 -10.40 -26.53
CA ILE A 148 15.11 -9.07 -26.96
C ILE A 148 14.21 -8.01 -26.33
N TYR A 149 12.88 -8.16 -26.43
CA TYR A 149 11.92 -7.21 -25.87
C TYR A 149 12.09 -6.99 -24.37
N HIS A 150 12.36 -8.03 -23.60
CA HIS A 150 12.66 -7.91 -22.17
C HIS A 150 13.87 -7.01 -21.88
N LYS A 151 14.82 -6.88 -22.82
CA LYS A 151 16.04 -6.08 -22.65
C LYS A 151 15.94 -4.68 -23.24
N THR A 152 15.14 -4.50 -24.29
CA THR A 152 15.13 -3.27 -25.09
C THR A 152 13.89 -2.41 -24.87
N LEU A 153 12.78 -2.98 -24.42
CA LEU A 153 11.55 -2.21 -24.19
C LEU A 153 11.57 -1.53 -22.82
N PRO A 154 10.95 -0.34 -22.70
CA PRO A 154 10.61 0.23 -21.41
C PRO A 154 9.76 -0.75 -20.58
N GLU A 155 10.03 -0.81 -19.27
CA GLU A 155 9.37 -1.76 -18.35
C GLU A 155 7.85 -1.66 -18.40
N ASP A 156 7.32 -0.43 -18.48
CA ASP A 156 5.87 -0.18 -18.53
C ASP A 156 5.21 -0.73 -19.79
N VAL A 157 5.89 -0.70 -20.94
CA VAL A 157 5.41 -1.31 -22.19
C VAL A 157 5.52 -2.83 -22.12
N TYR A 158 6.62 -3.35 -21.58
CA TYR A 158 6.86 -4.79 -21.45
C TYR A 158 5.84 -5.45 -20.51
N GLU A 159 5.52 -4.84 -19.37
CA GLU A 159 4.47 -5.31 -18.45
C GLU A 159 3.11 -5.41 -19.14
N LEU A 160 2.74 -4.41 -19.95
CA LEU A 160 1.49 -4.41 -20.71
C LEU A 160 1.48 -5.51 -21.77
N LEU A 161 2.59 -5.74 -22.47
CA LEU A 161 2.75 -6.82 -23.44
C LEU A 161 2.57 -8.19 -22.77
N VAL A 162 3.23 -8.43 -21.64
CA VAL A 162 3.08 -9.67 -20.86
C VAL A 162 1.65 -9.85 -20.40
N MET A 163 0.98 -8.77 -19.97
CA MET A 163 -0.43 -8.81 -19.59
C MET A 163 -1.34 -9.16 -20.79
N MET A 164 -1.07 -8.63 -21.98
CA MET A 164 -1.80 -9.02 -23.21
C MET A 164 -1.63 -10.50 -23.53
N ILE A 165 -0.40 -11.03 -23.46
CA ILE A 165 -0.11 -12.45 -23.69
C ILE A 165 -0.82 -13.33 -22.66
N ALA A 166 -0.86 -12.92 -21.38
CA ALA A 166 -1.57 -13.66 -20.34
C ALA A 166 -3.09 -13.67 -20.57
N LEU A 167 -3.65 -12.57 -21.11
CA LEU A 167 -5.07 -12.47 -21.43
C LEU A 167 -5.44 -13.29 -22.68
N GLN A 168 -4.61 -13.26 -23.71
CA GLN A 168 -4.81 -13.98 -24.96
C GLN A 168 -3.45 -14.40 -25.53
N PRO A 169 -2.99 -15.64 -25.27
CA PRO A 169 -1.73 -16.12 -25.82
C PRO A 169 -1.81 -16.21 -27.36
N PRO A 170 -0.86 -15.59 -28.10
CA PRO A 170 -0.76 -15.79 -29.54
C PRO A 170 -0.52 -17.26 -29.88
N ALA A 171 -1.05 -17.74 -31.01
CA ALA A 171 -0.88 -19.13 -31.44
C ALA A 171 0.59 -19.55 -31.51
N ALA A 172 1.49 -18.64 -31.95
CA ALA A 172 2.93 -18.85 -31.99
C ALA A 172 3.52 -19.21 -30.60
N ILE A 173 2.97 -18.65 -29.52
CA ILE A 173 3.39 -18.91 -28.14
C ILE A 173 2.71 -20.15 -27.58
N THR A 174 1.42 -20.36 -27.85
CA THR A 174 0.67 -21.55 -27.41
C THR A 174 1.31 -22.84 -27.91
N ASN A 175 1.84 -22.83 -29.14
CA ASN A 175 2.55 -23.98 -29.72
C ASN A 175 3.81 -24.36 -28.94
N ILE A 176 4.45 -23.40 -28.26
CA ILE A 176 5.62 -23.65 -27.41
C ILE A 176 5.19 -24.16 -26.04
N ILE A 177 4.13 -23.57 -25.46
CA ILE A 177 3.60 -23.95 -24.13
C ILE A 177 3.03 -25.37 -24.13
N GLY A 178 2.41 -25.81 -25.23
CA GLY A 178 1.89 -27.18 -25.40
C GLY A 178 2.88 -28.18 -26.02
N GLY A 179 4.07 -27.73 -26.42
CA GLY A 179 5.10 -28.55 -27.05
C GLY A 179 6.05 -29.20 -26.03
N PRO A 180 6.85 -30.22 -26.44
CA PRO A 180 7.76 -30.95 -25.54
C PRO A 180 8.89 -30.12 -24.89
N GLY A 181 8.94 -28.80 -25.11
CA GLY A 181 9.99 -27.90 -24.63
C GLY A 181 9.47 -26.57 -24.04
N GLY A 182 8.20 -26.50 -23.63
CA GLY A 182 7.58 -25.25 -23.14
C GLY A 182 8.01 -24.79 -21.75
N ILE A 183 8.12 -23.46 -21.61
CA ILE A 183 8.39 -22.66 -20.40
C ILE A 183 7.37 -22.89 -19.26
N SER A 184 7.45 -24.03 -18.60
CA SER A 184 6.60 -24.42 -17.47
C SER A 184 6.88 -23.66 -16.15
N GLY A 185 7.87 -22.76 -16.12
CA GLY A 185 8.39 -22.19 -14.87
C GLY A 185 7.79 -20.87 -14.38
N ALA A 186 7.19 -20.03 -15.24
CA ALA A 186 6.88 -18.64 -14.85
C ALA A 186 5.38 -18.32 -14.67
N ALA A 187 4.47 -19.03 -15.36
CA ALA A 187 3.03 -18.72 -15.34
C ALA A 187 2.19 -19.57 -14.37
N SER A 188 2.74 -20.66 -13.82
CA SER A 188 2.00 -21.59 -12.95
C SER A 188 1.94 -21.18 -11.46
N ALA A 189 2.62 -20.10 -11.05
CA ALA A 189 2.62 -19.68 -9.65
C ALA A 189 1.42 -18.80 -9.24
N ALA A 190 0.66 -18.26 -10.19
CA ALA A 190 -0.46 -17.35 -9.89
C ALA A 190 -1.78 -18.05 -9.50
N PRO A 191 -2.20 -19.20 -10.08
CA PRO A 191 -3.48 -19.80 -9.72
C PRO A 191 -3.39 -20.65 -8.44
N ALA A 192 -2.22 -21.20 -8.10
CA ALA A 192 -2.06 -22.04 -6.91
C ALA A 192 -2.04 -21.23 -5.59
N ALA A 193 -1.40 -20.06 -5.60
CA ALA A 193 -1.36 -19.19 -4.42
C ALA A 193 -2.73 -18.51 -4.14
N ALA A 194 -3.51 -18.22 -5.18
CA ALA A 194 -4.85 -17.65 -5.03
C ALA A 194 -5.89 -18.68 -4.55
N ALA A 195 -5.76 -19.95 -4.95
CA ALA A 195 -6.63 -21.03 -4.49
C ALA A 195 -6.35 -21.44 -3.03
N ALA A 196 -5.08 -21.43 -2.61
CA ALA A 196 -4.70 -21.72 -1.22
C ALA A 196 -5.17 -20.62 -0.25
N ALA A 197 -5.05 -19.35 -0.63
CA ALA A 197 -5.50 -18.21 0.19
C ALA A 197 -7.04 -18.13 0.33
N ALA A 198 -7.79 -18.62 -0.65
CA ALA A 198 -9.25 -18.66 -0.60
C ALA A 198 -9.79 -19.79 0.29
N ALA A 199 -9.05 -20.91 0.40
CA ALA A 199 -9.41 -22.00 1.30
C ALA A 199 -9.15 -21.65 2.78
N GLU A 200 -8.04 -20.96 3.08
CA GLU A 200 -7.67 -20.56 4.46
C GLU A 200 -8.60 -19.45 5.01
N ALA A 201 -9.19 -18.62 4.14
CA ALA A 201 -10.14 -17.58 4.54
C ALA A 201 -11.57 -18.12 4.81
N ALA A 202 -11.92 -19.31 4.33
CA ALA A 202 -13.24 -19.90 4.54
C ALA A 202 -13.36 -20.60 5.90
N GLU A 203 -12.28 -21.17 6.42
CA GLU A 203 -12.27 -21.88 7.72
C GLU A 203 -12.33 -20.92 8.93
N ALA A 204 -11.91 -19.66 8.76
CA ALA A 204 -11.91 -18.67 9.84
C ALA A 204 -13.27 -17.96 10.06
N VAL A 205 -14.23 -18.09 9.14
CA VAL A 205 -15.53 -17.39 9.22
C VAL A 205 -16.58 -18.19 10.00
N GLU A 206 -16.42 -19.50 10.14
CA GLU A 206 -17.39 -20.35 10.87
C GLU A 206 -17.14 -20.41 12.39
N ALA A 207 -15.98 -19.93 12.87
CA ALA A 207 -15.61 -19.98 14.28
C ALA A 207 -16.09 -18.77 15.14
N GLU A 208 -16.56 -17.67 14.53
CA GLU A 208 -16.91 -16.43 15.27
C GLU A 208 -18.43 -16.19 15.41
N ALA A 209 -19.29 -17.13 14.98
CA ALA A 209 -20.75 -16.95 15.01
C ALA A 209 -21.46 -17.58 16.23
N VAL A 210 -20.75 -18.16 17.21
CA VAL A 210 -21.35 -18.93 18.31
C VAL A 210 -21.36 -18.22 19.67
N GLU A 211 -20.76 -17.03 19.82
CA GLU A 211 -20.66 -16.35 21.13
C GLU A 211 -21.62 -15.14 21.29
N GLU A 212 -22.82 -15.20 20.72
CA GLU A 212 -23.84 -14.16 20.96
C GLU A 212 -25.23 -14.76 21.23
N MET A 213 -25.33 -15.67 22.19
CA MET A 213 -26.63 -16.04 22.78
C MET A 213 -26.48 -16.41 24.26
N LYS A 214 -26.75 -15.46 25.14
CA LYS A 214 -27.07 -15.73 26.54
C LYS A 214 -28.36 -14.96 26.89
N PRO A 215 -29.47 -15.64 27.19
CA PRO A 215 -30.71 -14.95 27.53
C PRO A 215 -30.62 -14.40 28.95
N SER A 216 -31.05 -13.15 29.13
CA SER A 216 -31.33 -12.54 30.42
C SER A 216 -32.63 -13.11 30.98
N GLU A 217 -32.55 -13.84 32.08
CA GLU A 217 -33.68 -14.37 32.83
C GLU A 217 -33.65 -13.74 34.23
N THR A 218 -34.49 -12.73 34.48
CA THR A 218 -34.91 -12.32 35.82
C THR A 218 -36.27 -11.64 35.72
N ASP A 219 -37.33 -12.40 36.01
CA ASP A 219 -38.54 -11.92 36.68
C ASP A 219 -39.23 -13.15 37.28
N LEU A 220 -39.52 -13.06 38.59
CA LEU A 220 -40.42 -13.87 39.45
C LEU A 220 -39.75 -14.31 40.77
N ASP A 221 -39.65 -13.39 41.73
CA ASP A 221 -40.43 -13.37 43.00
C ASP A 221 -40.02 -12.16 43.87
#